data_AF-A0A410W6E0-F1
#
_entry.id   AF-A0A410W6E0-F1
#
_cell.length_a   1.000
_cell.length_b   1.000
_cell.length_c   1.000
_cell.angle_alpha   90.00
_cell.angle_beta   90.00
_cell.angle_gamma   90.00
#
_symmetry.space_group_name_H-M   'P 1'
#
loop_
_entity.id
_entity.type
_entity.pdbx_description
1 polymer ?
#
loop_
_entity_poly.entity_id
_entity_poly.type
_entity_poly.pdbx_seq_one_letter_code
_entity_poly.pdbx_strand_id
1 'polypeptide(L)'
;MNNKDNIYFQLVDELGTSIDKEYFETTSILIDRIKFLLENFTDNRGEIESNRLALSLITTVADLELKINKLQQLHREGNCE
;
A
#
# COMPACT_ATOMS: atom_id res chain seq x y z
N MET A 1 -0.58 22.89 10.73
CA MET A 1 -0.20 22.93 9.31
C MET A 1 -1.22 22.10 8.55
N ASN A 2 -1.62 22.53 7.35
CA ASN A 2 -2.54 21.75 6.53
C ASN A 2 -1.72 20.62 5.88
N ASN A 3 -1.99 19.35 6.22
CA ASN A 3 -1.19 18.21 5.74
C ASN A 3 -1.20 18.05 4.21
N LYS A 4 -2.12 18.73 3.52
CA LYS A 4 -2.19 18.78 2.05
C LYS A 4 -1.04 19.55 1.38
N ASP A 5 -0.33 20.39 2.13
CA ASP A 5 0.84 21.13 1.66
C ASP A 5 2.15 20.34 1.89
N ASN A 6 2.07 19.12 2.44
CA ASN A 6 3.21 18.24 2.65
C ASN A 6 3.66 17.65 1.30
N ILE A 7 4.95 17.79 0.97
CA ILE A 7 5.55 17.26 -0.26
C ILE A 7 5.34 15.75 -0.40
N TYR A 8 5.33 15.00 0.70
CA TYR A 8 5.06 13.57 0.69
C TYR A 8 3.61 13.26 0.37
N PHE A 9 2.66 14.11 0.79
CA PHE A 9 1.25 13.95 0.46
C PHE A 9 1.02 14.14 -1.05
N GLN A 10 1.61 15.19 -1.63
CA GLN A 10 1.53 15.44 -3.07
C GLN A 10 2.15 14.31 -3.88
N LEU A 11 3.34 13.85 -3.48
CA LEU A 11 4.02 12.72 -4.14
C LEU A 11 3.16 11.45 -4.12
N VAL A 12 2.55 11.13 -2.99
CA VAL A 12 1.71 9.93 -2.84
C VAL A 12 0.42 10.06 -3.65
N ASP A 13 -0.15 11.26 -3.74
CA ASP A 13 -1.33 11.54 -4.57
C ASP A 13 -1.02 11.36 -6.07
N GLU A 14 0.14 11.87 -6.53
CA GLU A 14 0.62 11.67 -7.91
C GLU A 14 0.86 10.19 -8.23
N LEU A 15 1.45 9.43 -7.31
CA LEU A 15 1.63 7.99 -7.47
C LEU A 15 0.28 7.26 -7.59
N GLY A 16 -0.72 7.68 -6.79
CA GLY A 16 -2.06 7.08 -6.80
C GLY A 16 -2.85 7.34 -8.08
N THR A 17 -2.57 8.44 -8.79
CA THR A 17 -3.15 8.74 -10.10
C THR A 17 -2.39 8.10 -11.26
N SER A 18 -1.10 7.83 -11.08
CA SER A 18 -0.23 7.25 -12.11
C SER A 18 -0.30 5.73 -12.19
N ILE A 19 -0.77 5.07 -11.12
CA ILE A 19 -0.83 3.61 -11.08
C ILE A 19 -2.10 3.05 -11.73
N ASP A 20 -1.91 2.04 -12.58
CA ASP A 20 -3.04 1.29 -13.11
C ASP A 20 -3.59 0.33 -12.05
N LYS A 21 -4.71 0.72 -11.44
CA LYS A 21 -5.33 0.00 -10.33
C LYS A 21 -5.88 -1.36 -10.75
N GLU A 22 -6.16 -1.57 -12.04
CA GLU A 22 -6.66 -2.84 -12.55
C GLU A 22 -5.57 -3.93 -12.48
N TYR A 23 -4.32 -3.56 -12.78
CA TYR A 23 -3.20 -4.50 -12.79
C TYR A 23 -2.38 -4.51 -11.50
N PHE A 24 -2.41 -3.42 -10.72
CA PHE A 24 -1.60 -3.24 -9.52
C PHE A 24 -2.43 -2.96 -8.27
N GLU A 25 -3.50 -3.71 -8.06
CA GLU A 25 -4.45 -3.56 -6.94
C GLU A 25 -3.75 -3.41 -5.58
N THR A 26 -2.86 -4.35 -5.23
CA THR A 26 -2.16 -4.33 -3.91
C THR A 26 -1.30 -3.08 -3.74
N THR A 27 -0.65 -2.61 -4.81
CA THR A 27 0.13 -1.36 -4.78
C THR A 27 -0.78 -0.14 -4.62
N SER A 28 -1.92 -0.11 -5.32
CA SER A 28 -2.92 0.96 -5.15
C SER A 28 -3.42 1.03 -3.71
N ILE A 29 -3.71 -0.12 -3.09
CA ILE A 29 -4.15 -0.18 -1.69
C ILE A 29 -3.06 0.35 -0.74
N LEU A 30 -1.79 0.02 -0.99
CA LEU A 30 -0.68 0.55 -0.20
C LEU A 30 -0.59 2.07 -0.32
N ILE A 31 -0.69 2.62 -1.54
CA ILE A 31 -0.67 4.07 -1.78
C ILE A 31 -1.81 4.75 -1.04
N ASP A 32 -3.04 4.25 -1.15
CA ASP A 32 -4.21 4.81 -0.47
C ASP A 32 -4.05 4.77 1.06
N ARG A 33 -3.44 3.70 1.61
CA ARG A 33 -3.10 3.62 3.04
C ARG A 33 -2.05 4.65 3.45
N ILE A 34 -0.98 4.81 2.68
CA ILE A 34 0.06 5.81 2.96
C ILE A 34 -0.54 7.21 2.92
N LYS A 35 -1.41 7.49 1.94
CA LYS A 35 -2.13 8.77 1.84
C LYS A 35 -2.97 9.04 3.08
N PHE A 36 -3.75 8.05 3.52
CA PHE A 36 -4.54 8.14 4.75
C PHE A 36 -3.65 8.39 5.98
N LEU A 37 -2.49 7.73 6.07
CA LEU A 37 -1.54 7.96 7.17
C LEU A 37 -0.94 9.37 7.14
N LEU A 38 -0.62 9.90 5.95
CA LEU A 38 -0.13 11.26 5.77
C LEU A 38 -1.18 12.32 6.17
N GLU A 39 -2.46 12.04 5.94
CA GLU A 39 -3.54 12.97 6.32
C GLU A 39 -3.79 12.99 7.83
N ASN A 40 -3.77 11.81 8.47
CA ASN A 40 -4.34 11.62 9.80
C ASN A 40 -3.32 11.34 10.90
N PHE A 41 -2.11 10.90 10.55
CA PHE A 41 -1.15 10.34 11.50
C PHE A 41 0.29 10.84 11.30
N THR A 42 0.43 12.08 10.81
CA THR A 42 1.71 12.76 10.79
C THR A 42 1.95 13.58 12.06
N ASP A 43 3.19 13.67 12.47
CA ASP A 43 3.60 14.58 13.53
C ASP A 43 3.67 16.04 13.02
N ASN A 44 4.15 16.95 13.88
CA ASN A 44 4.31 18.37 13.56
C ASN A 44 5.35 18.64 12.46
N ARG A 45 6.14 17.64 12.06
CA ARG A 45 7.13 17.71 10.97
C ARG A 45 6.58 17.13 9.66
N GLY A 46 5.36 16.58 9.67
CA GLY A 46 4.77 15.93 8.51
C GLY A 46 5.28 14.50 8.31
N GLU A 47 5.89 13.89 9.33
CA GLU A 47 6.41 12.53 9.27
C GLU A 47 5.37 11.55 9.82
N ILE A 48 5.17 10.43 9.12
CA ILE A 48 4.29 9.34 9.57
C ILE A 48 4.98 8.61 10.73
N GLU A 49 4.22 8.30 11.79
CA GLU A 49 4.72 7.46 12.87
C GLU A 49 5.18 6.07 12.35
N SER A 50 6.40 5.68 12.68
CA SER A 50 7.08 4.52 12.09
C SER A 50 6.34 3.19 12.28
N ASN A 51 5.68 2.96 13.42
CA ASN A 51 4.94 1.72 13.65
C ASN A 51 3.71 1.62 12.72
N ARG A 52 3.02 2.73 12.45
CA ARG A 52 1.89 2.75 11.50
C ARG A 52 2.33 2.49 10.06
N LEU A 53 3.47 3.05 9.67
CA LEU A 53 4.06 2.76 8.36
C LEU A 53 4.47 1.30 8.27
N ALA A 54 5.17 0.78 9.29
CA ALA A 54 5.58 -0.62 9.35
C ALA A 54 4.38 -1.58 9.27
N LEU A 55 3.30 -1.29 9.99
CA LEU A 55 2.07 -2.10 9.94
C LEU A 55 1.45 -2.11 8.54
N SER A 56 1.44 -0.97 7.86
CA SER A 56 0.92 -0.88 6.48
C SER A 56 1.76 -1.70 5.50
N LEU A 57 3.08 -1.67 5.66
CA LEU A 57 4.00 -2.48 4.86
C LEU A 57 3.82 -3.98 5.13
N ILE A 58 3.81 -4.40 6.40
CA ILE A 58 3.63 -5.80 6.80
C ILE A 58 2.29 -6.35 6.27
N THR A 59 1.21 -5.57 6.39
CA THR A 59 -0.10 -5.98 5.88
C THR A 59 -0.09 -6.17 4.36
N THR A 60 0.65 -5.33 3.64
CA THR A 60 0.76 -5.41 2.19
C THR A 60 1.61 -6.61 1.76
N VAL A 61 2.72 -6.88 2.46
CA VAL A 61 3.53 -8.07 2.24
C VAL A 61 2.72 -9.34 2.50
N ALA A 62 1.97 -9.40 3.60
CA ALA A 62 1.13 -10.55 3.92
C ALA A 62 0.04 -10.81 2.84
N ASP A 63 -0.56 -9.76 2.28
CA ASP A 63 -1.51 -9.89 1.16
C ASP A 63 -0.84 -10.48 -0.09
N LEU A 64 0.38 -10.03 -0.43
CA LEU A 64 1.15 -10.59 -1.54
C LEU A 64 1.51 -12.07 -1.30
N GLU A 65 1.95 -12.42 -0.10
CA GLU A 65 2.25 -13.81 0.28
C GLU A 65 1.01 -14.70 0.13
N LEU A 66 -0.17 -14.24 0.56
CA LEU A 66 -1.43 -14.97 0.39
C LEU A 66 -1.77 -15.17 -1.09
N LYS A 67 -1.65 -14.13 -1.93
CA LYS A 67 -1.89 -14.22 -3.37
C LYS A 67 -0.93 -15.22 -4.03
N ILE A 68 0.36 -15.19 -3.67
CA ILE A 68 1.37 -16.14 -4.17
C ILE A 68 1.03 -17.58 -3.74
N ASN A 69 0.71 -17.80 -2.47
CA ASN A 69 0.35 -19.12 -1.96
C ASN A 69 -0.87 -19.70 -2.67
N LYS A 70 -1.87 -18.86 -2.96
CA LYS A 70 -3.07 -19.25 -3.71
C LYS A 70 -2.72 -19.64 -5.15
N LEU A 71 -1.87 -18.87 -5.83
CA LEU A 71 -1.41 -19.20 -7.18
C LEU A 71 -0.62 -20.52 -7.20
N GLN A 72 0.26 -20.74 -6.21
CA GLN A 72 1.00 -22.00 -6.06
C GLN A 72 0.07 -23.20 -5.80
N GLN A 73 -1.00 -23.00 -5.02
CA GLN A 73 -2.01 -24.03 -4.80
C GLN A 73 -2.75 -24.38 -6.10
N LEU A 74 -3.28 -23.38 -6.81
CA LEU A 74 -3.98 -23.58 -8.08
C LEU A 74 -3.08 -24.26 -9.13
N HIS A 75 -1.79 -23.90 -9.17
CA HIS A 75 -0.84 -24.56 -10.05
C HIS A 75 -0.63 -26.04 -9.70
N ARG A 76 -0.57 -26.39 -8.41
CA ARG A 76 -0.49 -27.79 -7.97
C ARG A 76 -1.75 -28.57 -8.33
N GLU A 77 -2.92 -27.97 -8.11
CA GLU A 77 -4.21 -28.58 -8.41
C GLU A 77 -4.41 -28.80 -9.92
N GLY A 78 -4.05 -27.82 -10.75
CA GLY A 78 -4.12 -27.92 -12.22
C GLY A 78 -3.10 -28.87 -12.86
N ASN A 79 -2.06 -29.30 -12.11
CA ASN A 79 -1.12 -30.35 -12.54
C ASN A 79 -1.53 -31.76 -12.06
N CYS A 80 -2.63 -31.89 -11.30
CA CYS A 80 -3.19 -33.16 -10.86
C CYS A 80 -4.37 -33.65 -11.73
N GLU A 81 -4.73 -32.90 -12.77
CA GLU A 81 -5.61 -33.32 -13.88
C GLU A 81 -4.77 -33.78 -15.10
#